data_AF-A0A8B8AZG4-F1
#
_entry.id   AF-A0A8B8AZG4-F1
#
_cell.length_a   1.000
_cell.length_b   1.000
_cell.length_c   1.000
_cell.angle_alpha   90.00
_cell.angle_beta   90.00
_cell.angle_gamma   90.00
#
_symmetry.space_group_name_H-M   'P 1'
#
loop_
_entity.id
_entity.type
_entity.pdbx_description
1 polymer ?
#
loop_
_entity_poly.entity_id
_entity_poly.type
_entity_poly.pdbx_seq_one_letter_code
_entity_poly.pdbx_strand_id
1 'polypeptide(L)'
;MEIFPGECYYFGTQKVSWSNAEAYCRSMNARLVEVETEAESNYLESQLRVIHQHADSTTDQNEVSYWLGGNDIETEGVFKWVKSDLPMTYTDWSPGQPDDVGGEDCMELRGAFQYHWNDLPCNIPHHFICEAPGFESSNTIGKK
;
A
#
# COMPACT_ATOMS: atom_id res chain seq x y z
N MET A 1 8.48 11.78 -4.24
CA MET A 1 8.96 10.45 -4.62
C MET A 1 10.04 10.15 -3.60
N GLU A 2 9.67 9.38 -2.59
CA GLU A 2 10.53 9.07 -1.45
C GLU A 2 11.16 7.69 -1.71
N ILE A 3 12.42 7.49 -1.29
CA ILE A 3 13.20 6.29 -1.61
C ILE A 3 13.40 5.44 -0.36
N PHE A 4 12.98 4.17 -0.41
CA PHE A 4 13.37 3.06 0.49
C PHE A 4 14.24 2.10 -0.35
N PRO A 5 15.16 1.28 0.20
CA PRO A 5 16.27 0.67 -0.54
C PRO A 5 15.92 0.14 -1.94
N GLY A 6 16.22 0.92 -2.97
CA GLY A 6 16.01 0.54 -4.37
C GLY A 6 14.58 0.70 -4.91
N GLU A 7 13.65 1.27 -4.16
CA GLU A 7 12.24 1.49 -4.55
C GLU A 7 11.82 2.95 -4.31
N CYS A 8 10.86 3.42 -5.10
CA CYS A 8 10.29 4.76 -5.10
C CYS A 8 8.80 4.70 -4.79
N TYR A 9 8.35 5.52 -3.84
CA TYR A 9 6.96 5.55 -3.41
C TYR A 9 6.27 6.85 -3.85
N TYR A 10 5.01 6.71 -4.28
CA TYR A 10 4.11 7.81 -4.56
C TYR A 10 2.84 7.67 -3.72
N PHE A 11 2.56 8.70 -2.93
CA PHE A 11 1.36 8.81 -2.09
C PHE A 11 0.29 9.57 -2.85
N GLY A 12 -0.74 8.86 -3.35
CA GLY A 12 -1.83 9.42 -4.13
C GLY A 12 -2.77 10.27 -3.29
N THR A 13 -3.08 11.48 -3.74
CA THR A 13 -3.92 12.43 -3.00
C THR A 13 -5.41 12.34 -3.36
N GLN A 14 -5.77 11.65 -4.44
CA GLN A 14 -7.15 11.38 -4.79
C GLN A 14 -7.64 10.09 -4.13
N LYS A 15 -8.94 10.05 -3.81
CA LYS A 15 -9.61 8.86 -3.30
C LYS A 15 -10.30 8.10 -4.41
N VAL A 16 -9.96 6.82 -4.55
CA VAL A 16 -10.46 5.95 -5.63
C VAL A 16 -10.66 4.52 -5.11
N SER A 17 -11.41 3.71 -5.85
CA SER A 17 -11.48 2.26 -5.60
C SER A 17 -10.12 1.60 -5.80
N TRP A 18 -9.92 0.43 -5.19
CA TRP A 18 -8.66 -0.32 -5.27
C TRP A 18 -8.21 -0.56 -6.73
N SER A 19 -9.15 -1.00 -7.59
CA SER A 19 -8.88 -1.24 -9.01
C SER A 19 -8.47 0.03 -9.78
N ASN A 20 -9.02 1.18 -9.42
CA ASN A 20 -8.66 2.47 -10.02
C ASN A 20 -7.32 2.98 -9.49
N ALA A 21 -6.99 2.71 -8.23
CA ALA A 21 -5.66 3.00 -7.68
C ALA A 21 -4.58 2.20 -8.41
N GLU A 22 -4.80 0.90 -8.60
CA GLU A 22 -3.89 0.04 -9.37
C GLU A 22 -3.75 0.52 -10.83
N ALA A 23 -4.85 0.90 -11.49
CA ALA A 23 -4.80 1.49 -12.83
C ALA A 23 -3.99 2.81 -12.85
N TYR A 24 -4.12 3.64 -11.82
CA TYR A 24 -3.35 4.87 -11.69
C TYR A 24 -1.86 4.59 -11.51
N CYS A 25 -1.47 3.66 -10.64
CA CYS A 25 -0.08 3.26 -10.46
C CYS A 25 0.51 2.74 -11.79
N ARG A 26 -0.23 1.88 -12.51
CA ARG A 26 0.18 1.38 -13.83
C ARG A 26 0.42 2.49 -14.84
N SER A 27 -0.38 3.57 -14.81
CA SER A 27 -0.19 4.71 -15.71
C SER A 27 1.14 5.45 -15.50
N MET A 28 1.78 5.26 -14.35
CA MET A 28 3.09 5.81 -14.00
C MET A 28 4.22 4.76 -14.08
N ASN A 29 3.97 3.62 -14.71
CA ASN A 29 4.91 2.48 -14.74
C ASN A 29 5.28 1.99 -13.33
N ALA A 30 4.32 2.07 -12.41
CA ALA A 30 4.37 1.61 -11.03
C ALA A 30 3.26 0.57 -10.79
N ARG A 31 3.21 -0.02 -9.60
CA ARG A 31 2.11 -0.87 -9.13
C ARG A 31 1.62 -0.35 -7.77
N LEU A 32 0.45 -0.77 -7.30
CA LEU A 32 0.14 -0.63 -5.87
C LEU A 32 1.26 -1.32 -5.06
N VAL A 33 1.65 -0.68 -3.95
CA VAL A 33 2.80 -1.11 -3.15
C VAL A 33 2.64 -2.52 -2.60
N GLU A 34 3.73 -3.28 -2.64
CA GLU A 34 3.88 -4.59 -2.05
C GLU A 34 4.82 -4.50 -0.85
N VAL A 35 4.29 -4.67 0.36
CA VAL A 35 5.05 -4.47 1.59
C VAL A 35 5.63 -5.80 2.04
N GLU A 36 6.94 -6.00 1.85
CA GLU A 36 7.58 -7.30 2.05
C GLU A 36 8.31 -7.42 3.40
N THR A 37 8.52 -6.30 4.09
CA THR A 37 9.29 -6.28 5.34
C THR A 37 8.75 -5.30 6.38
N GLU A 38 9.05 -5.57 7.66
CA GLU A 38 8.77 -4.65 8.76
C GLU A 38 9.45 -3.29 8.59
N ALA A 39 10.67 -3.27 8.04
CA ALA A 39 11.39 -2.01 7.79
C ALA A 39 10.66 -1.13 6.75
N GLU A 40 10.05 -1.75 5.75
CA GLU A 40 9.23 -1.06 4.75
C GLU A 40 7.91 -0.58 5.35
N SER A 41 7.21 -1.43 6.12
CA SER A 41 5.97 -1.03 6.82
C SER A 41 6.19 0.20 7.70
N ASN A 42 7.23 0.16 8.55
CA ASN A 42 7.63 1.28 9.41
C ASN A 42 7.98 2.54 8.60
N TYR A 43 8.60 2.38 7.43
CA TYR A 43 8.91 3.51 6.56
C TYR A 43 7.63 4.16 6.03
N LEU A 44 6.70 3.38 5.47
CA LEU A 44 5.42 3.90 4.97
C LEU A 44 4.62 4.56 6.09
N GLU A 45 4.51 3.92 7.25
CA GLU A 45 3.87 4.49 8.44
C GLU A 45 4.47 5.86 8.79
N SER A 46 5.81 5.97 8.83
CA SER A 46 6.49 7.22 9.15
C SER A 46 6.14 8.35 8.16
N GLN A 47 6.03 8.03 6.86
CA GLN A 47 5.65 9.00 5.84
C GLN A 47 4.19 9.44 6.02
N LEU A 48 3.28 8.49 6.26
CA LEU A 48 1.87 8.78 6.47
C LEU A 48 1.64 9.63 7.72
N ARG A 49 2.40 9.41 8.81
CA ARG A 49 2.37 10.27 10.00
C ARG A 49 2.81 11.70 9.72
N VAL A 50 3.76 11.91 8.81
CA VAL A 50 4.16 13.25 8.37
C VAL A 50 3.08 13.89 7.50
N ILE A 51 2.57 13.15 6.52
CA ILE A 51 1.50 13.61 5.61
C ILE A 51 0.26 14.04 6.41
N HIS A 52 -0.11 13.25 7.42
CA HIS A 52 -1.31 13.43 8.23
C HIS A 52 -1.02 13.94 9.64
N GLN A 53 0.06 14.71 9.83
CA GLN A 53 0.51 15.19 11.15
C GLN A 53 -0.54 16.02 11.94
N HIS A 54 -1.59 16.49 11.26
CA HIS A 54 -2.68 17.27 11.83
C HIS A 54 -4.01 16.51 11.93
N ALA A 55 -4.03 15.22 11.57
CA ALA A 55 -5.20 14.38 11.77
C ALA A 55 -5.40 14.13 13.27
N ASP A 56 -6.63 14.32 13.73
CA ASP A 56 -7.08 13.95 15.07
C ASP A 56 -8.19 12.89 15.01
N SER A 57 -8.76 12.54 16.17
CA SER A 57 -9.82 11.53 16.29
C SER A 57 -11.14 11.88 15.59
N THR A 58 -11.31 13.12 15.12
CA THR A 58 -12.48 13.55 14.35
C THR A 58 -12.28 13.44 12.83
N THR A 59 -11.06 13.15 12.39
CA THR A 59 -10.71 12.98 10.98
C THR A 59 -11.43 11.75 10.41
N ASP A 60 -12.08 11.92 9.27
CA ASP A 60 -12.63 10.80 8.50
C ASP A 60 -11.50 9.82 8.17
N GLN A 61 -11.69 8.54 8.50
CA GLN A 61 -10.70 7.50 8.28
C GLN A 61 -10.38 7.34 6.79
N ASN A 62 -11.33 7.62 5.91
CA ASN A 62 -11.11 7.56 4.47
C ASN A 62 -10.14 8.65 3.97
N GLU A 63 -9.96 9.74 4.72
CA GLU A 63 -8.96 10.79 4.44
C GLU A 63 -7.54 10.40 4.88
N VAL A 64 -7.42 9.39 5.73
CA VAL A 64 -6.14 8.95 6.30
C VAL A 64 -5.80 7.49 6.00
N SER A 65 -6.62 6.79 5.23
CA SER A 65 -6.38 5.40 4.83
C SER A 65 -5.90 5.29 3.38
N TYR A 66 -5.05 4.29 3.12
CA TYR A 66 -4.38 4.10 1.84
C TYR A 66 -4.45 2.66 1.34
N TRP A 67 -4.87 2.46 0.10
CA TRP A 67 -4.78 1.16 -0.57
C TRP A 67 -3.34 0.67 -0.75
N LEU A 68 -3.17 -0.63 -0.53
CA LEU A 68 -1.98 -1.44 -0.79
C LEU A 68 -2.25 -2.43 -1.93
N GLY A 69 -1.22 -3.10 -2.43
CA GLY A 69 -1.34 -4.09 -3.52
C GLY A 69 -1.90 -5.44 -3.10
N GLY A 70 -2.13 -5.66 -1.80
CA GLY A 70 -2.64 -6.91 -1.26
C GLY A 70 -4.13 -7.11 -1.54
N ASN A 71 -4.50 -8.32 -1.95
CA ASN A 71 -5.88 -8.72 -2.19
C ASN A 71 -6.01 -10.26 -2.14
N ASP A 72 -7.22 -10.76 -1.92
CA ASP A 72 -7.58 -12.17 -2.02
C ASP A 72 -8.81 -12.42 -2.92
N ILE A 73 -9.10 -11.45 -3.81
CA ILE A 73 -10.18 -11.45 -4.84
C ILE A 73 -10.32 -12.79 -5.58
N GLU A 74 -9.20 -13.48 -5.85
CA GLU A 74 -9.21 -14.75 -6.56
C GLU A 74 -9.58 -15.96 -5.68
N THR A 75 -9.19 -15.94 -4.41
CA THR A 75 -9.39 -17.04 -3.47
C THR A 75 -9.38 -16.49 -2.05
N GLU A 76 -10.58 -16.40 -1.48
CA GLU A 76 -10.83 -15.98 -0.10
C GLU A 76 -9.85 -16.58 0.91
N GLY A 77 -9.25 -15.73 1.74
CA GLY A 77 -8.26 -16.10 2.75
C GLY A 77 -6.86 -16.39 2.20
N VAL A 78 -6.62 -16.21 0.90
CA VAL A 78 -5.30 -16.35 0.26
C VAL A 78 -4.86 -15.01 -0.34
N PHE A 79 -4.35 -14.15 0.54
CA PHE A 79 -3.83 -12.85 0.14
C PHE A 79 -2.55 -12.95 -0.69
N LYS A 80 -2.55 -12.23 -1.81
CA LYS A 80 -1.41 -12.09 -2.72
C LYS A 80 -1.17 -10.64 -3.09
N TRP A 81 0.06 -10.36 -3.50
CA TRP A 81 0.44 -9.05 -3.98
C TRP A 81 0.16 -8.89 -5.47
N VAL A 82 -0.47 -7.79 -5.85
CA VAL A 82 -0.74 -7.51 -7.26
C VAL A 82 0.55 -7.32 -8.07
N LYS A 83 1.63 -6.80 -7.46
CA LYS A 83 2.91 -6.51 -8.13
C LYS A 83 3.63 -7.81 -8.53
N SER A 84 3.96 -8.68 -7.57
CA SER A 84 4.67 -9.95 -7.80
C SER A 84 3.79 -11.13 -8.22
N ASP A 85 2.47 -11.07 -7.95
CA ASP A 85 1.54 -12.20 -8.04
C ASP A 85 1.91 -13.36 -7.09
N LEU A 86 2.59 -13.05 -5.98
CA LEU A 86 2.99 -14.02 -4.97
C LEU A 86 2.14 -13.92 -3.69
N PRO A 87 1.91 -15.04 -2.98
CA PRO A 87 1.31 -15.02 -1.65
C PRO A 87 2.14 -14.23 -0.66
N MET A 88 1.48 -13.61 0.32
CA MET A 88 2.16 -12.85 1.37
C MET A 88 3.00 -13.76 2.28
N THR A 89 4.26 -13.38 2.50
CA THR A 89 5.14 -14.03 3.48
C THR A 89 5.39 -13.18 4.73
N TYR A 90 5.24 -11.87 4.59
CA TYR A 90 5.24 -10.90 5.69
C TYR A 90 3.82 -10.35 5.83
N THR A 91 3.39 -10.11 7.07
CA THR A 91 2.08 -9.56 7.37
C THR A 91 2.15 -8.57 8.52
N ASP A 92 1.38 -7.49 8.42
CA ASP A 92 1.25 -6.46 9.47
C ASP A 92 -0.21 -6.13 9.77
N TRP A 93 -1.04 -7.19 9.82
CA TRP A 93 -2.47 -7.10 10.13
C TRP A 93 -2.72 -6.46 11.50
N SER A 94 -3.69 -5.55 11.54
CA SER A 94 -4.23 -5.04 12.80
C SER A 94 -4.85 -6.19 13.63
N PRO A 95 -4.84 -6.14 14.97
CA PRO A 95 -5.46 -7.17 15.79
C PRO A 95 -6.92 -7.44 15.40
N GLY A 96 -7.19 -8.66 14.95
CA GLY A 96 -8.52 -9.10 14.50
C GLY A 96 -8.68 -9.19 12.99
N GLN A 97 -7.70 -8.72 12.20
CA GLN A 97 -7.74 -8.76 10.74
C GLN A 97 -6.89 -9.88 10.13
N PRO A 98 -7.18 -10.32 8.89
CA PRO A 98 -8.37 -9.97 8.10
C PRO A 98 -9.65 -10.62 8.66
N ASP A 99 -10.79 -9.93 8.57
CA ASP A 99 -12.08 -10.36 9.17
C ASP A 99 -13.20 -10.64 8.15
N ASP A 100 -12.97 -10.35 6.86
CA ASP A 100 -13.91 -10.53 5.75
C ASP A 100 -15.33 -9.99 6.08
N VAL A 101 -15.41 -8.82 6.73
CA VAL A 101 -16.69 -8.23 7.10
C VAL A 101 -17.39 -7.64 5.86
N GLY A 102 -18.10 -8.51 5.15
CA GLY A 102 -18.95 -8.12 4.02
C GLY A 102 -18.32 -8.29 2.63
N GLY A 103 -17.35 -9.21 2.46
CA GLY A 103 -16.67 -9.46 1.19
C GLY A 103 -15.52 -8.47 0.97
N GLU A 104 -14.59 -8.45 1.92
CA GLU A 104 -13.52 -7.46 2.01
C GLU A 104 -12.25 -7.93 1.29
N ASP A 105 -12.23 -7.89 -0.04
CA ASP A 105 -11.14 -8.58 -0.76
C ASP A 105 -9.84 -7.74 -0.95
N CYS A 106 -9.78 -6.50 -0.43
CA CYS A 106 -8.72 -5.53 -0.74
C CYS A 106 -8.08 -4.90 0.50
N MET A 107 -6.76 -4.75 0.49
CA MET A 107 -6.00 -4.34 1.67
C MET A 107 -5.67 -2.84 1.73
N GLU A 108 -5.85 -2.22 2.89
CA GLU A 108 -5.46 -0.85 3.20
C GLU A 108 -4.50 -0.73 4.41
N LEU A 109 -3.73 0.36 4.45
CA LEU A 109 -3.19 0.92 5.69
C LEU A 109 -4.26 1.81 6.32
N ARG A 110 -4.72 1.47 7.53
CA ARG A 110 -5.81 2.21 8.17
C ARG A 110 -5.30 3.18 9.23
N GLY A 111 -5.62 4.47 9.09
CA GLY A 111 -5.17 5.51 10.03
C GLY A 111 -5.56 5.22 11.49
N ALA A 112 -6.79 4.79 11.74
CA ALA A 112 -7.29 4.40 13.07
C ALA A 112 -6.56 3.19 13.66
N PHE A 113 -5.97 2.34 12.82
CA PHE A 113 -5.19 1.17 13.24
C PHE A 113 -3.70 1.49 13.28
N GLN A 114 -3.33 2.77 13.42
CA GLN A 114 -1.94 3.20 13.44
C GLN A 114 -1.19 2.80 12.16
N TYR A 115 -1.91 2.71 11.05
CA TYR A 115 -1.43 2.23 9.75
C TYR A 115 -1.04 0.75 9.71
N HIS A 116 -1.55 -0.09 10.62
CA HIS A 116 -1.56 -1.53 10.39
C HIS A 116 -2.62 -1.92 9.34
N TRP A 117 -2.49 -3.13 8.79
CA TRP A 117 -3.30 -3.58 7.66
C TRP A 117 -4.72 -3.93 8.07
N ASN A 118 -5.65 -3.63 7.18
CA ASN A 118 -7.07 -3.96 7.25
C ASN A 118 -7.52 -4.41 5.86
N ASP A 119 -8.33 -5.44 5.78
CA ASP A 119 -9.13 -5.76 4.60
C ASP A 119 -10.36 -4.84 4.54
N LEU A 120 -10.83 -4.51 3.34
CA LEU A 120 -11.97 -3.61 3.13
C LEU A 120 -12.61 -3.87 1.75
N PRO A 121 -13.91 -3.59 1.52
CA PRO A 121 -14.50 -3.79 0.21
C PRO A 121 -13.78 -2.92 -0.84
N CYS A 122 -13.35 -3.54 -1.92
CA CYS A 122 -12.51 -2.92 -2.96
C CYS A 122 -13.10 -1.66 -3.61
N ASN A 123 -14.39 -1.42 -3.47
CA ASN A 123 -15.09 -0.27 -4.06
C ASN A 123 -15.04 1.00 -3.19
N ILE A 124 -14.57 0.91 -1.95
CA ILE A 124 -14.48 2.08 -1.07
C ILE A 124 -13.42 3.07 -1.60
N PRO A 125 -13.71 4.38 -1.66
CA PRO A 125 -12.73 5.36 -2.09
C PRO A 125 -11.68 5.65 -1.01
N HIS A 126 -10.43 5.29 -1.27
CA HIS A 126 -9.27 5.62 -0.44
C HIS A 126 -8.14 6.25 -1.25
N HIS A 127 -7.24 6.92 -0.53
CA HIS A 127 -5.91 7.21 -1.06
C HIS A 127 -5.18 5.90 -1.39
N PHE A 128 -4.00 5.98 -1.96
CA PHE A 128 -3.25 4.79 -2.36
C PHE A 128 -1.76 5.07 -2.41
N ILE A 129 -0.96 4.01 -2.31
CA ILE A 129 0.48 4.10 -2.42
C ILE A 129 0.92 3.29 -3.62
N CYS A 130 1.61 3.96 -4.55
CA CYS A 130 2.28 3.29 -5.65
C CYS A 130 3.75 3.06 -5.31
N GLU A 131 4.28 1.96 -5.83
CA GLU A 131 5.68 1.56 -5.72
C GLU A 131 6.24 1.30 -7.12
N ALA A 132 7.47 1.77 -7.35
CA ALA A 132 8.22 1.53 -8.58
C ALA A 132 9.71 1.34 -8.25
N PRO A 133 10.47 0.62 -9.09
CA PRO A 133 11.91 0.52 -8.91
C PRO A 133 12.57 1.90 -8.86
N GLY A 134 13.39 2.10 -7.84
CA GLY A 134 14.26 3.24 -7.70
C GLY A 134 15.35 3.22 -8.76
N PHE A 135 15.76 4.40 -9.23
CA PHE A 135 16.92 4.50 -10.11
C PHE A 135 18.19 4.23 -9.31
N GLU A 136 18.62 2.97 -9.24
CA GLU A 136 20.02 2.65 -8.98
C GLU A 136 20.82 3.32 -10.11
N SER A 137 21.67 4.28 -9.76
CA SER A 137 22.61 4.83 -10.73
C SER A 137 23.54 3.68 -11.15
N SER A 138 23.26 3.08 -12.30
CA SER A 138 24.16 2.12 -12.91
C SER A 138 25.47 2.85 -13.15
N ASN A 139 26.42 2.70 -12.24
CA ASN A 139 27.78 3.12 -12.45
C ASN A 139 28.38 2.12 -13.46
N THR A 140 28.04 2.30 -14.73
CA THR A 140 28.70 1.65 -15.86
C THR A 140 30.13 2.17 -15.91
N ILE A 141 30.99 1.65 -15.05
CA ILE A 141 32.42 1.61 -15.31
C ILE A 141 32.57 0.60 -16.44
N GLY A 142 32.57 1.12 -17.66
CA GLY A 142 33.02 0.39 -18.83
C GLY A 142 34.45 -0.07 -18.58
N LYS A 143 34.61 -1.34 -18.20
CA LYS A 143 35.86 -2.06 -18.36
C LYS A 143 36.03 -2.36 -19.85
N LYS A 144 36.83 -1.55 -20.53
CA LYS A 144 37.77 -1.99 -21.57
C LYS A 144 39.02 -1.13 -21.49
#